data_AF-A0A133UKE5-F1
#
_entry.id   AF-A0A133UKE5-F1
#
_cell.length_a   1.000
_cell.length_b   1.000
_cell.length_c   1.000
_cell.angle_alpha   90.00
_cell.angle_beta   90.00
_cell.angle_gamma   90.00
#
_symmetry.space_group_name_H-M   'P 1'
#
loop_
_entity.id
_entity.type
_entity.pdbx_description
1 polymer ?
#
loop_
_entity_poly.entity_id
_entity_poly.type
_entity_poly.pdbx_seq_one_letter_code
_entity_poly.pdbx_strand_id
1 'polypeptide(L)'
;MIILTPKHEDNIPIEADCITPSKLSGKSISELEDLEVFRGNQRMDLCQVFEIEKESENDEKIVIRGDVAKVKRIGEEMESGEIVVEGDAGMHLGRGMKGGKILCQGDVTDYVAESMEGGVVEIEGDAGNRLGSANPGEEVGMKGGTIIVRGSAGSELGRRMRRGLIAVCGDVGSFAGTMMDGGSILSFGDFEERLGAGMDRGSIIAFEEPDLLPTFKYNCTYSPSFLEILLPELEEYDLPVKDKHVDGKFSRYSGDLAALGKGEIFVWEGD
;
A
#
# COMPACT_ATOMS: atom_id res chain seq x y z
N MET A 1 5.64 24.42 -2.16
CA MET A 1 5.46 23.36 -1.16
C MET A 1 4.34 23.83 -0.27
N ILE A 2 3.31 22.99 -0.14
CA ILE A 2 2.12 23.31 0.61
C ILE A 2 2.17 22.51 1.90
N ILE A 3 1.96 23.18 3.02
CA ILE A 3 1.91 22.56 4.34
C ILE A 3 0.50 22.65 4.87
N LEU A 4 -0.02 21.52 5.34
CA LEU A 4 -1.32 21.39 5.97
C LEU A 4 -1.11 20.94 7.42
N THR A 5 -1.53 21.75 8.38
CA THR A 5 -1.45 21.42 9.80
C THR A 5 -2.88 21.22 10.32
N PRO A 6 -3.28 20.02 10.79
CA PRO A 6 -4.64 19.79 11.28
C PRO A 6 -4.90 20.65 12.53
N LYS A 7 -6.04 21.36 12.56
CA LYS A 7 -6.35 22.32 13.64
C LYS A 7 -6.81 21.64 14.93
N HIS A 8 -7.60 20.57 14.80
CA HIS A 8 -8.17 19.85 15.94
C HIS A 8 -8.37 18.37 15.59
N GLU A 9 -8.24 17.50 16.59
CA GLU A 9 -8.70 16.12 16.47
C GLU A 9 -10.24 16.08 16.44
N ASP A 10 -10.78 15.73 15.28
CA ASP A 10 -12.20 15.56 15.11
C ASP A 10 -12.64 14.14 15.49
N ASN A 11 -13.84 14.00 16.07
CA ASN A 11 -14.43 12.68 16.32
C ASN A 11 -15.19 12.12 15.12
N ILE A 12 -15.50 12.95 14.14
CA ILE A 12 -16.21 12.59 12.93
C ILE A 12 -15.19 12.52 11.79
N PRO A 13 -15.13 11.41 11.01
CA PRO A 13 -14.20 11.32 9.90
C PRO A 13 -14.40 12.43 8.87
N ILE A 14 -13.29 12.82 8.26
CA ILE A 14 -13.23 13.85 7.23
C ILE A 14 -12.86 13.16 5.91
N GLU A 15 -13.59 13.44 4.84
CA GLU A 15 -13.19 13.06 3.49
C GLU A 15 -12.52 14.25 2.81
N ALA A 16 -11.26 14.07 2.44
CA ALA A 16 -10.42 15.12 1.86
C ALA A 16 -9.75 14.64 0.58
N ASP A 17 -10.56 14.15 -0.38
CA ASP A 17 -10.09 13.78 -1.73
C ASP A 17 -9.53 14.98 -2.49
N CYS A 18 -9.76 16.20 -1.99
CA CYS A 18 -9.14 17.40 -2.51
C CYS A 18 -7.61 17.43 -2.28
N ILE A 19 -7.07 16.73 -1.29
CA ILE A 19 -5.64 16.76 -0.92
C ILE A 19 -4.82 15.92 -1.90
N THR A 20 -4.54 16.49 -3.07
CA THR A 20 -3.65 15.94 -4.10
C THR A 20 -2.82 17.04 -4.75
N PRO A 21 -1.60 16.76 -5.24
CA PRO A 21 -0.80 17.77 -5.95
C PRO A 21 -1.54 18.37 -7.16
N SER A 22 -2.32 17.56 -7.89
CA SER A 22 -3.09 18.02 -9.05
C SER A 22 -4.20 19.02 -8.72
N LYS A 23 -4.83 18.90 -7.54
CA LYS A 23 -5.90 19.80 -7.11
C LYS A 23 -5.37 21.03 -6.37
N LEU A 24 -4.19 20.94 -5.73
CA LEU A 24 -3.62 22.03 -4.92
C LEU A 24 -2.64 22.91 -5.71
N SER A 25 -1.93 22.36 -6.70
CA SER A 25 -0.87 23.07 -7.41
C SER A 25 -1.38 24.29 -8.19
N GLY A 26 -0.64 25.40 -8.10
CA GLY A 26 -0.95 26.66 -8.80
C GLY A 26 -2.07 27.50 -8.17
N LYS A 27 -2.67 27.04 -7.05
CA LYS A 27 -3.67 27.82 -6.30
C LYS A 27 -3.01 28.80 -5.33
N SER A 28 -3.65 29.95 -5.15
CA SER A 28 -3.35 30.87 -4.05
C SER A 28 -3.85 30.31 -2.71
N ILE A 29 -3.33 30.84 -1.59
CA ILE A 29 -3.75 30.41 -0.25
C ILE A 29 -5.27 30.53 -0.07
N SER A 30 -5.88 31.65 -0.49
CA SER A 30 -7.35 31.81 -0.42
C SER A 30 -8.11 30.75 -1.21
N GLU A 31 -7.61 30.34 -2.38
CA GLU A 31 -8.25 29.29 -3.18
C GLU A 31 -8.05 27.89 -2.60
N LEU A 32 -6.95 27.67 -1.85
CA LEU A 32 -6.72 26.45 -1.09
C LEU A 32 -7.65 26.37 0.11
N GLU A 33 -7.82 27.49 0.81
CA GLU A 33 -8.69 27.60 1.98
C GLU A 33 -10.15 27.25 1.69
N ASP A 34 -10.63 27.62 0.48
CA ASP A 34 -12.00 27.39 0.00
C ASP A 34 -12.22 25.99 -0.63
N LEU A 35 -11.22 25.10 -0.62
CA LEU A 35 -11.39 23.74 -1.15
C LEU A 35 -12.40 22.95 -0.31
N GLU A 36 -13.29 22.22 -0.98
CA GLU A 36 -14.35 21.46 -0.33
C GLU A 36 -13.79 20.20 0.35
N VAL A 37 -14.21 19.98 1.60
CA VAL A 37 -14.06 18.73 2.34
C VAL A 37 -15.39 18.34 2.99
N PHE A 38 -15.55 17.07 3.35
CA PHE A 38 -16.75 16.59 4.03
C PHE A 38 -16.44 16.09 5.44
N ARG A 39 -17.16 16.61 6.44
CA ARG A 39 -17.17 16.08 7.81
C ARG A 39 -18.47 15.32 8.03
N GLY A 40 -18.43 14.00 7.91
CA GLY A 40 -19.64 13.18 7.87
C GLY A 40 -20.58 13.61 6.74
N ASN A 41 -21.74 14.17 7.05
CA ASN A 41 -22.71 14.67 6.06
C ASN A 41 -22.65 16.19 5.84
N GLN A 42 -21.68 16.89 6.42
CA GLN A 42 -21.55 18.34 6.35
C GLN A 42 -20.44 18.73 5.38
N ARG A 43 -20.75 19.63 4.46
CA ARG A 43 -19.77 20.31 3.62
C ARG A 43 -19.04 21.37 4.44
N MET A 44 -17.73 21.39 4.36
CA MET A 44 -16.84 22.36 5.01
C MET A 44 -15.74 22.81 4.04
N ASP A 45 -15.11 23.92 4.36
CA ASP A 45 -13.95 24.42 3.62
C ASP A 45 -12.66 23.87 4.27
N LEU A 46 -11.62 23.65 3.48
CA LEU A 46 -10.37 23.03 3.91
C LEU A 46 -9.72 23.81 5.05
N CYS A 47 -9.83 25.14 5.03
CA CYS A 47 -9.32 26.01 6.10
C CYS A 47 -10.00 25.78 7.46
N GLN A 48 -11.20 25.18 7.49
CA GLN A 48 -11.87 24.87 8.76
C GLN A 48 -11.25 23.66 9.44
N VAL A 49 -10.54 22.81 8.68
CA VAL A 49 -9.91 21.57 9.15
C VAL A 49 -8.40 21.74 9.30
N PHE A 50 -7.76 22.43 8.34
CA PHE A 50 -6.32 22.62 8.28
C PHE A 50 -5.94 24.10 8.34
N GLU A 51 -4.83 24.39 9.01
CA GLU A 51 -4.03 25.57 8.76
C GLU A 51 -3.17 25.32 7.51
N ILE A 52 -3.16 26.28 6.58
CA ILE A 52 -2.56 26.12 5.26
C ILE A 52 -1.43 27.12 5.10
N GLU A 53 -0.23 26.62 4.83
CA GLU A 53 0.94 27.44 4.56
C GLU A 53 1.54 27.11 3.18
N LYS A 54 2.12 28.11 2.52
CA LYS A 54 2.85 27.96 1.27
C LYS A 54 4.29 28.43 1.46
N GLU A 55 5.23 27.50 1.63
CA GLU A 55 6.65 27.82 1.86
C GLU A 55 7.43 28.07 0.57
N SER A 56 6.97 27.55 -0.57
CA SER A 56 7.65 27.73 -1.87
C SER A 56 6.68 27.59 -3.04
N GLU A 57 7.10 27.98 -4.25
CA GLU A 57 6.33 27.78 -5.49
C GLU A 57 6.36 26.34 -6.01
N ASN A 58 7.10 25.42 -5.36
CA ASN A 58 7.09 24.00 -5.73
C ASN A 58 5.85 23.30 -5.14
N ASP A 59 4.70 23.45 -5.78
CA ASP A 59 3.42 22.92 -5.28
C ASP A 59 3.21 21.43 -5.60
N GLU A 60 4.22 20.76 -6.14
CA GLU A 60 4.18 19.32 -6.37
C GLU A 60 4.41 18.53 -5.07
N LYS A 61 4.88 19.17 -4.00
CA LYS A 61 5.06 18.56 -2.67
C LYS A 61 4.06 19.13 -1.66
N ILE A 62 3.28 18.23 -1.06
CA ILE A 62 2.36 18.50 0.05
C ILE A 62 2.92 17.83 1.31
N VAL A 63 3.00 18.57 2.41
CA VAL A 63 3.40 18.04 3.72
C VAL A 63 2.24 18.22 4.69
N ILE A 64 1.76 17.15 5.28
CA ILE A 64 0.75 17.16 6.34
C ILE A 64 1.48 17.01 7.67
N ARG A 65 1.55 18.08 8.46
CA ARG A 65 2.29 18.12 9.73
C ARG A 65 1.36 17.77 10.89
N GLY A 66 1.23 16.48 11.19
CA GLY A 66 0.44 15.98 12.32
C GLY A 66 -0.43 14.77 11.96
N ASP A 67 -1.06 14.21 12.99
CA ASP A 67 -1.94 13.04 12.88
C ASP A 67 -3.23 13.38 12.13
N VAL A 68 -3.51 12.58 11.09
CA VAL A 68 -4.72 12.63 10.26
C VAL A 68 -5.36 11.24 10.10
N ALA A 69 -5.30 10.38 11.12
CA ALA A 69 -5.90 9.04 11.16
C ALA A 69 -7.41 8.99 10.83
N LYS A 70 -8.12 10.11 10.99
CA LYS A 70 -9.55 10.24 10.66
C LYS A 70 -9.83 10.99 9.36
N VAL A 71 -8.80 11.42 8.65
CA VAL A 71 -8.91 12.04 7.34
C VAL A 71 -8.70 10.97 6.27
N LYS A 72 -9.73 10.75 5.48
CA LYS A 72 -9.79 9.72 4.45
C LYS A 72 -9.46 10.31 3.08
N ARG A 73 -9.07 9.43 2.16
CA ARG A 73 -8.95 9.71 0.71
C ARG A 73 -7.86 10.73 0.36
N ILE A 74 -6.86 10.90 1.24
CA ILE A 74 -5.67 11.69 0.93
C ILE A 74 -4.93 11.04 -0.25
N GLY A 75 -4.51 11.83 -1.24
CA GLY A 75 -3.79 11.32 -2.41
C GLY A 75 -4.63 10.49 -3.38
N GLU A 76 -5.96 10.53 -3.26
CA GLU A 76 -6.85 9.78 -4.15
C GLU A 76 -6.67 10.21 -5.62
N GLU A 77 -6.49 9.23 -6.50
CA GLU A 77 -6.27 9.38 -7.94
C GLU A 77 -5.09 10.30 -8.31
N MET A 78 -4.11 10.49 -7.41
CA MET A 78 -2.95 11.32 -7.73
C MET A 78 -2.11 10.71 -8.88
N GLU A 79 -1.63 11.57 -9.77
CA GLU A 79 -0.91 11.18 -10.99
C GLU A 79 0.58 11.52 -10.96
N SER A 80 0.97 12.50 -10.13
CA SER A 80 2.33 12.98 -9.95
C SER A 80 2.47 13.74 -8.63
N GLY A 81 3.70 14.18 -8.32
CA GLY A 81 4.01 14.90 -7.09
C GLY A 81 4.27 13.98 -5.90
N GLU A 82 4.37 14.59 -4.72
CA GLU A 82 4.75 13.96 -3.46
C GLU A 82 3.80 14.41 -2.35
N ILE A 83 3.30 13.46 -1.56
CA ILE A 83 2.58 13.74 -0.31
C ILE A 83 3.37 13.10 0.83
N VAL A 84 3.68 13.88 1.87
CA VAL A 84 4.31 13.39 3.10
C VAL A 84 3.34 13.62 4.25
N VAL A 85 3.01 12.57 5.00
CA VAL A 85 2.21 12.64 6.23
C VAL A 85 3.13 12.39 7.42
N GLU A 86 3.37 13.43 8.22
CA GLU A 86 4.18 13.39 9.44
C GLU A 86 3.31 12.95 10.63
N GLY A 87 2.75 11.74 10.55
CA GLY A 87 1.81 11.17 11.50
C GLY A 87 1.00 10.04 10.87
N ASP A 88 -0.09 9.64 11.54
CA ASP A 88 -0.97 8.58 11.07
C ASP A 88 -1.95 9.08 9.99
N ALA A 89 -2.43 8.19 9.13
CA ALA A 89 -3.39 8.53 8.07
C ALA A 89 -4.62 7.61 8.02
N GLY A 90 -5.75 8.18 7.62
CA GLY A 90 -7.02 7.48 7.54
C GLY A 90 -7.19 6.60 6.30
N MET A 91 -8.42 6.11 6.12
CA MET A 91 -8.75 5.10 5.12
C MET A 91 -8.57 5.65 3.70
N HIS A 92 -8.32 4.76 2.75
CA HIS A 92 -8.22 5.09 1.32
C HIS A 92 -7.07 6.05 0.95
N LEU A 93 -6.00 6.09 1.74
CA LEU A 93 -4.76 6.79 1.37
C LEU A 93 -4.27 6.27 0.01
N GLY A 94 -4.08 7.15 -0.97
CA GLY A 94 -3.59 6.77 -2.30
C GLY A 94 -4.55 5.90 -3.12
N ARG A 95 -5.84 5.89 -2.80
CA ARG A 95 -6.85 5.14 -3.59
C ARG A 95 -6.79 5.54 -5.07
N GLY A 96 -6.71 4.56 -5.97
CA GLY A 96 -6.67 4.80 -7.42
C GLY A 96 -5.44 5.58 -7.91
N MET A 97 -4.39 5.69 -7.10
CA MET A 97 -3.16 6.41 -7.45
C MET A 97 -2.54 5.87 -8.74
N LYS A 98 -2.19 6.78 -9.65
CA LYS A 98 -1.62 6.46 -10.98
C LYS A 98 -0.13 6.79 -11.07
N GLY A 99 0.37 7.67 -10.22
CA GLY A 99 1.77 8.07 -10.18
C GLY A 99 2.10 9.04 -9.05
N GLY A 100 3.38 9.37 -8.90
CA GLY A 100 3.91 10.15 -7.78
C GLY A 100 4.33 9.30 -6.59
N LYS A 101 4.54 9.93 -5.43
CA LYS A 101 4.97 9.27 -4.19
C LYS A 101 4.12 9.72 -2.99
N ILE A 102 3.71 8.78 -2.15
CA ILE A 102 3.13 9.05 -0.83
C ILE A 102 4.05 8.43 0.22
N LEU A 103 4.43 9.19 1.23
CA LEU A 103 5.13 8.71 2.42
C LEU A 103 4.27 9.02 3.65
N CYS A 104 3.94 8.00 4.44
CA CYS A 104 3.31 8.15 5.75
C CYS A 104 4.29 7.68 6.82
N GLN A 105 4.63 8.57 7.76
CA GLN A 105 5.59 8.28 8.85
C GLN A 105 4.95 7.54 10.03
N GLY A 106 3.63 7.48 10.09
CA GLY A 106 2.88 6.76 11.11
C GLY A 106 2.14 5.54 10.57
N ASP A 107 1.08 5.17 11.28
CA ASP A 107 0.20 4.08 10.92
C ASP A 107 -0.85 4.53 9.90
N VAL A 108 -1.30 3.60 9.07
CA VAL A 108 -2.38 3.82 8.12
C VAL A 108 -3.49 2.80 8.33
N THR A 109 -4.74 3.26 8.24
CA THR A 109 -5.90 2.39 8.44
C THR A 109 -6.21 1.52 7.21
N ASP A 110 -7.47 1.14 6.98
CA ASP A 110 -7.87 0.19 5.94
C ASP A 110 -7.86 0.80 4.51
N TYR A 111 -7.80 -0.07 3.49
CA TYR A 111 -7.95 0.25 2.06
C TYR A 111 -6.89 1.19 1.47
N VAL A 112 -5.68 1.15 2.01
CA VAL A 112 -4.57 1.92 1.46
C VAL A 112 -4.24 1.44 0.06
N ALA A 113 -4.03 2.39 -0.86
CA ALA A 113 -3.70 2.14 -2.26
C ALA A 113 -4.68 1.18 -2.98
N GLU A 114 -5.95 1.19 -2.56
CA GLU A 114 -7.03 0.46 -3.22
C GLU A 114 -7.07 0.80 -4.73
N SER A 115 -7.10 -0.22 -5.58
CA SER A 115 -7.13 -0.07 -7.05
C SER A 115 -5.99 0.79 -7.66
N MET A 116 -4.84 0.90 -6.99
CA MET A 116 -3.65 1.62 -7.46
C MET A 116 -3.16 1.14 -8.84
N GLU A 117 -2.78 2.06 -9.71
CA GLU A 117 -2.29 1.81 -11.08
C GLU A 117 -0.79 2.08 -11.23
N GLY A 118 -0.21 2.95 -10.42
CA GLY A 118 1.20 3.33 -10.50
C GLY A 118 1.62 4.28 -9.37
N GLY A 119 2.92 4.57 -9.30
CA GLY A 119 3.53 5.37 -8.22
C GLY A 119 4.08 4.52 -7.08
N VAL A 120 4.47 5.19 -5.98
CA VAL A 120 5.05 4.56 -4.80
C VAL A 120 4.32 5.02 -3.54
N VAL A 121 3.93 4.08 -2.68
CA VAL A 121 3.37 4.35 -1.35
C VAL A 121 4.28 3.70 -0.31
N GLU A 122 4.87 4.51 0.56
CA GLU A 122 5.73 4.08 1.66
C GLU A 122 5.05 4.39 3.00
N ILE A 123 5.00 3.40 3.89
CA ILE A 123 4.40 3.49 5.22
C ILE A 123 5.45 3.06 6.23
N GLU A 124 5.80 3.95 7.17
CA GLU A 124 6.79 3.65 8.21
C GLU A 124 6.20 2.88 9.40
N GLY A 125 4.89 2.99 9.64
CA GLY A 125 4.16 2.22 10.65
C GLY A 125 3.47 0.96 10.10
N ASP A 126 2.37 0.60 10.74
CA ASP A 126 1.50 -0.50 10.38
C ASP A 126 0.43 -0.07 9.36
N ALA A 127 -0.03 -1.03 8.56
CA ALA A 127 -1.14 -0.85 7.64
C ALA A 127 -2.36 -1.70 8.03
N GLY A 128 -3.54 -1.13 7.87
CA GLY A 128 -4.80 -1.83 8.10
C GLY A 128 -5.11 -2.94 7.08
N ASN A 129 -6.38 -3.35 7.05
CA ASN A 129 -6.86 -4.39 6.17
C ASN A 129 -6.98 -3.89 4.73
N ARG A 130 -6.97 -4.83 3.77
CA ARG A 130 -7.26 -4.57 2.35
C ARG A 130 -6.31 -3.55 1.70
N LEU A 131 -5.05 -3.50 2.14
CA LEU A 131 -4.01 -2.75 1.45
C LEU A 131 -3.83 -3.30 0.02
N GLY A 132 -3.79 -2.41 -0.97
CA GLY A 132 -3.61 -2.77 -2.38
C GLY A 132 -4.75 -3.63 -2.95
N SER A 133 -5.93 -3.66 -2.32
CA SER A 133 -7.04 -4.51 -2.74
C SER A 133 -7.84 -3.92 -3.90
N ALA A 134 -8.74 -4.73 -4.45
CA ALA A 134 -9.90 -4.22 -5.20
C ALA A 134 -10.92 -3.55 -4.28
N ASN A 135 -11.62 -2.58 -4.86
CA ASN A 135 -12.82 -2.01 -4.29
C ASN A 135 -13.93 -3.07 -4.14
N PRO A 136 -14.72 -3.07 -3.06
CA PRO A 136 -15.86 -3.97 -2.92
C PRO A 136 -16.78 -3.98 -4.15
N GLY A 137 -16.92 -5.16 -4.75
CA GLY A 137 -17.71 -5.37 -5.97
C GLY A 137 -16.92 -5.29 -7.27
N GLU A 138 -15.66 -4.87 -7.23
CA GLU A 138 -14.75 -4.91 -8.38
C GLU A 138 -13.98 -6.24 -8.43
N GLU A 139 -13.72 -6.70 -9.66
CA GLU A 139 -13.00 -7.94 -9.94
C GLU A 139 -11.50 -7.72 -10.13
N VAL A 140 -11.03 -6.47 -10.19
CA VAL A 140 -9.63 -6.12 -10.42
C VAL A 140 -9.22 -5.05 -9.42
N GLY A 141 -8.17 -5.33 -8.63
CA GLY A 141 -7.61 -4.40 -7.67
C GLY A 141 -6.40 -3.65 -8.20
N MET A 142 -5.30 -3.68 -7.46
CA MET A 142 -4.05 -3.04 -7.85
C MET A 142 -3.55 -3.53 -9.22
N LYS A 143 -3.31 -2.58 -10.11
CA LYS A 143 -2.91 -2.71 -11.52
C LYS A 143 -1.47 -2.26 -11.79
N GLY A 144 -0.77 -1.76 -10.77
CA GLY A 144 0.63 -1.37 -10.84
C GLY A 144 1.03 -0.53 -9.63
N GLY A 145 2.28 -0.06 -9.62
CA GLY A 145 2.86 0.66 -8.49
C GLY A 145 3.57 -0.25 -7.49
N THR A 146 4.18 0.40 -6.49
CA THR A 146 4.93 -0.25 -5.41
C THR A 146 4.39 0.24 -4.07
N ILE A 147 4.07 -0.68 -3.17
CA ILE A 147 3.67 -0.38 -1.80
C ILE A 147 4.68 -1.01 -0.85
N ILE A 148 5.25 -0.20 0.03
CA ILE A 148 6.23 -0.61 1.05
C ILE A 148 5.66 -0.32 2.43
N VAL A 149 5.66 -1.32 3.31
CA VAL A 149 5.21 -1.21 4.71
C VAL A 149 6.34 -1.64 5.63
N ARG A 150 6.82 -0.74 6.50
CA ARG A 150 7.89 -1.04 7.46
C ARG A 150 7.38 -1.73 8.73
N GLY A 151 6.11 -1.60 9.06
CA GLY A 151 5.43 -2.38 10.08
C GLY A 151 4.78 -3.65 9.51
N SER A 152 3.64 -4.02 10.08
CA SER A 152 2.79 -5.14 9.70
C SER A 152 1.61 -4.69 8.84
N ALA A 153 0.93 -5.61 8.17
CA ALA A 153 -0.26 -5.32 7.38
C ALA A 153 -1.44 -6.22 7.74
N GLY A 154 -2.66 -5.69 7.66
CA GLY A 154 -3.88 -6.42 8.02
C GLY A 154 -4.31 -7.51 7.03
N SER A 155 -5.54 -7.99 7.22
CA SER A 155 -6.13 -9.07 6.41
C SER A 155 -6.44 -8.64 4.97
N GLU A 156 -6.54 -9.60 4.06
CA GLU A 156 -6.91 -9.41 2.65
C GLU A 156 -5.99 -8.45 1.87
N LEU A 157 -4.73 -8.30 2.29
CA LEU A 157 -3.70 -7.57 1.55
C LEU A 157 -3.60 -8.11 0.11
N GLY A 158 -3.59 -7.22 -0.88
CA GLY A 158 -3.48 -7.58 -2.29
C GLY A 158 -4.65 -8.39 -2.84
N ARG A 159 -5.83 -8.34 -2.20
CA ARG A 159 -7.03 -9.03 -2.71
C ARG A 159 -7.34 -8.57 -4.14
N ARG A 160 -7.48 -9.52 -5.08
CA ARG A 160 -7.69 -9.27 -6.52
C ARG A 160 -6.57 -8.42 -7.17
N MET A 161 -5.37 -8.39 -6.60
CA MET A 161 -4.21 -7.73 -7.20
C MET A 161 -3.90 -8.37 -8.55
N ARG A 162 -3.67 -7.54 -9.57
CA ARG A 162 -3.39 -7.97 -10.94
C ARG A 162 -1.95 -7.73 -11.36
N ARG A 163 -1.33 -6.68 -10.82
CA ARG A 163 0.02 -6.19 -11.12
C ARG A 163 0.51 -5.31 -9.96
N GLY A 164 1.80 -5.01 -9.95
CA GLY A 164 2.45 -4.19 -8.92
C GLY A 164 3.28 -5.02 -7.96
N LEU A 165 3.82 -4.36 -6.96
CA LEU A 165 4.66 -4.94 -5.91
C LEU A 165 4.15 -4.47 -4.54
N ILE A 166 3.97 -5.40 -3.61
CA ILE A 166 3.71 -5.11 -2.20
C ILE A 166 4.80 -5.78 -1.37
N ALA A 167 5.48 -5.01 -0.52
CA ALA A 167 6.51 -5.52 0.38
C ALA A 167 6.28 -5.06 1.82
N VAL A 168 6.30 -6.01 2.74
CA VAL A 168 6.00 -5.79 4.17
C VAL A 168 7.16 -6.31 5.01
N CYS A 169 7.67 -5.51 5.95
CA CYS A 169 8.72 -5.93 6.88
C CYS A 169 8.19 -6.87 7.98
N GLY A 170 7.00 -6.60 8.50
CA GLY A 170 6.37 -7.35 9.57
C GLY A 170 5.36 -8.39 9.09
N ASP A 171 4.46 -8.76 9.97
CA ASP A 171 3.48 -9.82 9.75
C ASP A 171 2.37 -9.35 8.80
N VAL A 172 1.75 -10.30 8.11
CA VAL A 172 0.61 -10.05 7.23
C VAL A 172 -0.58 -10.91 7.67
N GLY A 173 -1.71 -10.24 7.87
CA GLY A 173 -2.95 -10.85 8.28
C GLY A 173 -3.52 -11.87 7.28
N SER A 174 -4.59 -12.53 7.70
CA SER A 174 -5.21 -13.63 6.99
C SER A 174 -5.63 -13.26 5.56
N PHE A 175 -5.66 -14.25 4.65
CA PHE A 175 -6.08 -14.09 3.24
C PHE A 175 -5.24 -13.14 2.38
N ALA A 176 -3.95 -12.95 2.69
CA ALA A 176 -3.05 -12.23 1.80
C ALA A 176 -3.04 -12.85 0.39
N GLY A 177 -3.12 -12.01 -0.65
CA GLY A 177 -3.18 -12.43 -2.05
C GLY A 177 -4.46 -13.18 -2.44
N THR A 178 -5.55 -13.05 -1.68
CA THR A 178 -6.79 -13.76 -2.03
C THR A 178 -7.35 -13.33 -3.39
N MET A 179 -7.69 -14.30 -4.23
CA MET A 179 -8.18 -14.07 -5.60
C MET A 179 -7.22 -13.24 -6.48
N MET A 180 -5.92 -13.25 -6.20
CA MET A 180 -4.90 -12.53 -6.96
C MET A 180 -4.78 -13.06 -8.41
N ASP A 181 -4.72 -12.15 -9.37
CA ASP A 181 -4.60 -12.41 -10.82
C ASP A 181 -3.16 -12.19 -11.34
N GLY A 182 -2.27 -11.62 -10.52
CA GLY A 182 -0.89 -11.32 -10.85
C GLY A 182 -0.27 -10.25 -9.94
N GLY A 183 1.01 -9.95 -10.15
CA GLY A 183 1.81 -9.08 -9.27
C GLY A 183 2.70 -9.88 -8.32
N SER A 184 3.37 -9.17 -7.41
CA SER A 184 4.26 -9.76 -6.41
C SER A 184 3.92 -9.24 -5.02
N ILE A 185 3.80 -10.14 -4.05
CA ILE A 185 3.63 -9.83 -2.62
C ILE A 185 4.78 -10.50 -1.87
N LEU A 186 5.42 -9.79 -0.94
CA LEU A 186 6.41 -10.39 -0.05
C LEU A 186 6.28 -9.86 1.38
N SER A 187 6.55 -10.74 2.34
CA SER A 187 6.66 -10.37 3.75
C SER A 187 7.88 -11.03 4.38
N PHE A 188 8.61 -10.24 5.18
CA PHE A 188 9.72 -10.69 6.02
C PHE A 188 9.27 -11.19 7.41
N GLY A 189 7.99 -11.05 7.75
CA GLY A 189 7.37 -11.66 8.92
C GLY A 189 6.49 -12.86 8.52
N ASP A 190 5.55 -13.19 9.41
CA ASP A 190 4.63 -14.30 9.21
C ASP A 190 3.48 -13.94 8.29
N PHE A 191 3.05 -14.88 7.45
CA PHE A 191 1.73 -14.84 6.83
C PHE A 191 0.75 -15.65 7.67
N GLU A 192 -0.36 -15.04 8.07
CA GLU A 192 -1.47 -15.75 8.70
C GLU A 192 -2.21 -16.71 7.73
N GLU A 193 -3.32 -17.29 8.18
CA GLU A 193 -4.03 -18.35 7.47
C GLU A 193 -4.51 -17.98 6.07
N ARG A 194 -4.58 -18.99 5.20
CA ARG A 194 -5.20 -18.94 3.86
C ARG A 194 -4.49 -18.02 2.87
N LEU A 195 -3.16 -17.97 2.97
CA LEU A 195 -2.28 -17.35 1.98
C LEU A 195 -2.62 -17.80 0.55
N GLY A 196 -2.83 -16.85 -0.35
CA GLY A 196 -3.08 -17.09 -1.76
C GLY A 196 -4.41 -17.77 -2.08
N ALA A 197 -5.39 -17.79 -1.15
CA ALA A 197 -6.68 -18.45 -1.37
C ALA A 197 -7.38 -17.94 -2.64
N GLY A 198 -7.64 -18.84 -3.58
CA GLY A 198 -8.28 -18.56 -4.87
C GLY A 198 -7.42 -17.79 -5.86
N MET A 199 -6.09 -17.67 -5.67
CA MET A 199 -5.23 -16.97 -6.62
C MET A 199 -5.14 -17.71 -7.96
N ASP A 200 -5.25 -16.96 -9.05
CA ASP A 200 -5.11 -17.45 -10.41
C ASP A 200 -3.65 -17.39 -10.88
N ARG A 201 -2.93 -16.31 -10.55
CA ARG A 201 -1.51 -16.07 -10.90
C ARG A 201 -0.88 -15.11 -9.88
N GLY A 202 0.42 -14.84 -10.05
CA GLY A 202 1.19 -13.95 -9.19
C GLY A 202 2.19 -14.72 -8.36
N SER A 203 3.10 -13.99 -7.74
CA SER A 203 4.15 -14.55 -6.89
C SER A 203 3.99 -14.02 -5.48
N ILE A 204 3.92 -14.92 -4.50
CA ILE A 204 4.00 -14.59 -3.08
C ILE A 204 5.34 -15.12 -2.56
N ILE A 205 6.11 -14.29 -1.86
CA ILE A 205 7.41 -14.64 -1.29
C ILE A 205 7.31 -14.54 0.23
N ALA A 206 7.49 -15.68 0.90
CA ALA A 206 7.49 -15.80 2.34
C ALA A 206 8.90 -16.11 2.85
N PHE A 207 9.40 -15.30 3.78
CA PHE A 207 10.69 -15.52 4.43
C PHE A 207 10.57 -16.40 5.69
N GLU A 208 9.38 -16.50 6.26
CA GLU A 208 9.00 -17.45 7.30
C GLU A 208 8.06 -18.53 6.73
N GLU A 209 7.97 -19.70 7.38
CA GLU A 209 7.17 -20.84 6.92
C GLU A 209 5.65 -20.58 7.09
N PRO A 210 4.86 -20.47 6.01
CA PRO A 210 3.42 -20.21 6.11
C PRO A 210 2.58 -21.49 6.26
N ASP A 211 1.37 -21.38 6.82
CA ASP A 211 0.37 -22.46 6.78
C ASP A 211 -0.30 -22.54 5.39
N LEU A 212 0.24 -23.39 4.52
CA LEU A 212 -0.20 -23.52 3.14
C LEU A 212 -1.52 -24.28 3.00
N LEU A 213 -2.40 -23.78 2.12
CA LEU A 213 -3.62 -24.48 1.76
C LEU A 213 -3.31 -25.83 1.08
N PRO A 214 -4.10 -26.89 1.30
CA PRO A 214 -3.88 -28.22 0.70
C PRO A 214 -3.90 -28.24 -0.84
N THR A 215 -4.43 -27.19 -1.46
CA THR A 215 -4.52 -26.96 -2.89
C THR A 215 -3.26 -26.36 -3.50
N PHE A 216 -2.26 -25.98 -2.69
CA PHE A 216 -0.90 -25.71 -3.17
C PHE A 216 -0.09 -27.00 -3.20
N LYS A 217 0.70 -27.18 -4.27
CA LYS A 217 1.55 -28.36 -4.45
C LYS A 217 3.00 -27.93 -4.61
N TYR A 218 3.87 -28.57 -3.83
CA TYR A 218 5.30 -28.43 -3.96
C TYR A 218 5.75 -28.81 -5.37
N ASN A 219 6.58 -27.97 -5.97
CA ASN A 219 7.19 -28.18 -7.28
C ASN A 219 8.66 -28.59 -7.15
N CYS A 220 9.47 -27.70 -6.57
CA CYS A 220 10.91 -27.85 -6.45
C CYS A 220 11.50 -26.82 -5.49
N THR A 221 12.71 -27.09 -5.02
CA THR A 221 13.55 -26.12 -4.29
C THR A 221 14.69 -25.67 -5.19
N TYR A 222 14.81 -24.37 -5.41
CA TYR A 222 15.84 -23.77 -6.29
C TYR A 222 16.08 -22.30 -5.95
N SER A 223 17.05 -21.67 -6.60
CA SER A 223 17.30 -20.22 -6.52
C SER A 223 16.56 -19.51 -7.66
N PRO A 224 15.45 -18.79 -7.40
CA PRO A 224 14.68 -18.15 -8.46
C PRO A 224 15.39 -16.90 -8.98
N SER A 225 15.84 -16.94 -10.24
CA SER A 225 16.64 -15.86 -10.84
C SER A 225 15.96 -14.49 -10.88
N PHE A 226 14.63 -14.40 -10.75
CA PHE A 226 13.95 -13.10 -10.68
C PHE A 226 14.11 -12.44 -9.30
N LEU A 227 14.35 -13.22 -8.24
CA LEU A 227 14.62 -12.69 -6.89
C LEU A 227 16.02 -12.08 -6.80
N GLU A 228 16.97 -12.56 -7.62
CA GLU A 228 18.29 -11.95 -7.79
C GLU A 228 18.23 -10.50 -8.32
N ILE A 229 17.09 -10.10 -8.90
CA ILE A 229 16.85 -8.75 -9.41
C ILE A 229 15.92 -7.99 -8.45
N LEU A 230 14.81 -8.62 -8.05
CA LEU A 230 13.79 -7.99 -7.23
C LEU A 230 14.30 -7.60 -5.84
N LEU A 231 15.05 -8.48 -5.16
CA LEU A 231 15.47 -8.23 -3.79
C LEU A 231 16.50 -7.08 -3.68
N PRO A 232 17.52 -6.98 -4.55
CA PRO A 232 18.40 -5.80 -4.55
C PRO A 232 17.69 -4.47 -4.85
N GLU A 233 16.68 -4.47 -5.73
CA GLU A 233 15.86 -3.26 -5.98
C GLU A 233 15.13 -2.80 -4.71
N LEU A 234 14.80 -3.71 -3.81
CA LEU A 234 14.11 -3.42 -2.56
C LEU A 234 15.00 -2.87 -1.45
N GLU A 235 16.32 -2.93 -1.59
CA GLU A 235 17.26 -2.35 -0.62
C GLU A 235 17.14 -0.83 -0.52
N GLU A 236 16.67 -0.15 -1.59
CA GLU A 236 16.47 1.30 -1.60
C GLU A 236 15.40 1.76 -0.59
N TYR A 237 14.53 0.84 -0.14
CA TYR A 237 13.46 1.11 0.83
C TYR A 237 13.81 0.66 2.25
N ASP A 238 15.09 0.38 2.55
CA ASP A 238 15.59 -0.18 3.82
C ASP A 238 14.81 -1.42 4.32
N LEU A 239 14.36 -2.26 3.40
CA LEU A 239 13.78 -3.56 3.74
C LEU A 239 14.87 -4.52 4.23
N PRO A 240 14.54 -5.51 5.09
CA PRO A 240 15.52 -6.44 5.68
C PRO A 240 16.00 -7.54 4.69
N VAL A 241 16.30 -7.13 3.46
CA VAL A 241 17.00 -7.94 2.45
C VAL A 241 18.42 -8.19 2.93
N LYS A 242 18.90 -9.42 2.76
CA LYS A 242 20.25 -9.87 3.11
C LYS A 242 20.81 -10.64 1.92
N ASP A 243 22.13 -10.64 1.71
CA ASP A 243 22.80 -11.39 0.63
C ASP A 243 22.34 -12.85 0.55
N LYS A 244 22.14 -13.49 1.72
CA LYS A 244 21.66 -14.87 1.80
C LYS A 244 20.28 -15.09 1.19
N HIS A 245 19.39 -14.09 1.24
CA HIS A 245 18.08 -14.16 0.62
C HIS A 245 18.19 -14.10 -0.91
N VAL A 246 19.18 -13.39 -1.43
CA VAL A 246 19.42 -13.20 -2.88
C VAL A 246 20.01 -14.47 -3.49
N ASP A 247 21.07 -15.01 -2.89
CA ASP A 247 21.81 -16.19 -3.38
C ASP A 247 21.17 -17.53 -2.97
N GLY A 248 20.11 -17.45 -2.18
CA GLY A 248 19.59 -18.58 -1.45
C GLY A 248 18.60 -19.45 -2.21
N LYS A 249 18.00 -20.41 -1.51
CA LYS A 249 17.01 -21.34 -2.08
C LYS A 249 15.62 -21.11 -1.51
N PHE A 250 14.64 -21.26 -2.39
CA PHE A 250 13.23 -21.20 -2.05
C PHE A 250 12.54 -22.49 -2.48
N SER A 251 11.71 -23.03 -1.60
CA SER A 251 10.72 -24.04 -1.95
C SER A 251 9.56 -23.38 -2.69
N ARG A 252 9.30 -23.83 -3.90
CA ARG A 252 8.23 -23.32 -4.76
C ARG A 252 7.02 -24.22 -4.68
N TYR A 253 5.86 -23.60 -4.50
CA TYR A 253 4.55 -24.23 -4.52
C TYR A 253 3.69 -23.57 -5.59
N SER A 254 2.93 -24.37 -6.35
CA SER A 254 1.97 -23.88 -7.34
C SER A 254 0.55 -24.12 -6.87
N GLY A 255 -0.31 -23.12 -7.06
CA GLY A 255 -1.71 -23.12 -6.66
C GLY A 255 -2.39 -21.83 -7.13
N ASP A 256 -3.58 -21.48 -6.66
CA ASP A 256 -4.50 -22.36 -5.95
C ASP A 256 -5.17 -23.32 -6.95
N LEU A 257 -5.09 -24.63 -6.71
CA LEU A 257 -5.74 -25.64 -7.58
C LEU A 257 -7.28 -25.63 -7.50
N ALA A 258 -7.87 -24.87 -6.57
CA ALA A 258 -9.30 -24.55 -6.60
C ALA A 258 -9.66 -23.47 -7.64
N ALA A 259 -8.65 -22.79 -8.21
CA ALA A 259 -8.76 -21.74 -9.22
C ALA A 259 -7.96 -22.11 -10.49
N LEU A 260 -7.27 -21.18 -11.16
CA LEU A 260 -6.48 -21.45 -12.37
C LEU A 260 -5.20 -22.27 -12.11
N GLY A 261 -4.67 -22.28 -10.87
CA GLY A 261 -3.49 -23.06 -10.48
C GLY A 261 -2.16 -22.58 -11.06
N LYS A 262 -2.04 -21.29 -11.41
CA LYS A 262 -0.80 -20.68 -11.95
C LYS A 262 -0.19 -19.61 -11.03
N GLY A 263 -0.73 -19.46 -9.83
CA GLY A 263 -0.09 -18.71 -8.75
C GLY A 263 1.05 -19.50 -8.14
N GLU A 264 1.99 -18.77 -7.55
CA GLU A 264 3.22 -19.33 -7.03
C GLU A 264 3.49 -18.78 -5.64
N ILE A 265 3.83 -19.65 -4.69
CA ILE A 265 4.34 -19.28 -3.37
C ILE A 265 5.78 -19.78 -3.28
N PHE A 266 6.70 -18.87 -2.96
CA PHE A 266 8.10 -19.14 -2.68
C PHE A 266 8.33 -19.04 -1.18
N VAL A 267 8.77 -20.12 -0.55
CA VAL A 267 9.09 -20.17 0.87
C VAL A 267 10.60 -20.27 1.02
N TRP A 268 11.18 -19.36 1.77
CA TRP A 268 12.62 -19.33 2.05
C TRP A 268 13.04 -20.56 2.86
N GLU A 269 14.08 -21.27 2.43
CA GLU A 269 14.52 -22.52 3.10
C GLU A 269 15.42 -22.28 4.33
N GLY A 270 15.68 -21.03 4.70
CA GLY A 270 16.65 -20.73 5.75
C GLY A 270 18.10 -21.01 5.33
N ASP A 271 18.99 -20.93 6.31
CA ASP A 271 20.37 -21.44 6.23
C ASP A 271 20.45 -22.85 6.83
#